data_AF-A0A915CD04-F1
#
_entry.id   AF-A0A915CD04-F1
#
_cell.length_a   1.000
_cell.length_b   1.000
_cell.length_c   1.000
_cell.angle_alpha   90.00
_cell.angle_beta   90.00
_cell.angle_gamma   90.00
#
_symmetry.space_group_name_H-M   'P 1'
#
loop_
_entity.id
_entity.type
_entity.pdbx_description
1 polymer ?
#
loop_
_entity_poly.entity_id
_entity_poly.type
_entity_poly.pdbx_seq_one_letter_code
_entity_poly.pdbx_strand_id
1 'polypeptide(L)'
;IRGGCEQYHPLTTGAQMASSISLTGSRSRDLLRKADFNCLKRMPEEILRISCFHGMVPREGAEKVLVNDGAFLLRKTEYQNEERFVLSVNYHGYVHHIIIDYSAGKWHFTGGRAGSLQELIRYYMSTGEPVHQSGAVLLYPTPRPSYYILHEDVEVNKKLGGGQFGDIYVGTLRCSEHKFECAVKKLKGKMQKQRRADFMKEALTMLELDHPNVIKLYGVAIEQDPTMIIMELAPGGSLRDFLAKKSEKDVPTSVLIDFANGAICGMCYLSSRKIIHRDIAARNCLLGYKNELKIGDFGLSVAGEGKYRSQKLESLPVKWLAPETLRNVSAHFGSN
;
A
#
# COMPACT_ATOMS: atom_id res chain seq x y z
N ILE A 1 -12.47 32.02 57.23
CA ILE A 1 -12.51 32.34 58.68
C ILE A 1 -13.35 31.27 59.35
N ARG A 2 -12.71 30.48 60.24
CA ARG A 2 -13.22 29.56 61.28
C ARG A 2 -14.33 28.55 60.86
N GLY A 3 -14.23 27.26 61.13
CA GLY A 3 -13.39 26.51 62.04
C GLY A 3 -14.19 25.26 62.46
N GLY A 4 -13.52 24.13 62.67
CA GLY A 4 -14.17 22.87 63.06
C GLY A 4 -13.15 21.75 63.13
N CYS A 5 -12.21 21.89 64.06
CA CYS A 5 -11.25 20.88 64.46
C CYS A 5 -11.92 20.01 65.53
N GLU A 6 -11.74 18.68 65.51
CA GLU A 6 -11.26 17.94 66.68
C GLU A 6 -10.87 16.50 66.31
N GLN A 7 -9.67 16.17 66.76
CA GLN A 7 -8.95 14.90 66.60
C GLN A 7 -9.34 13.94 67.72
N TYR A 8 -9.29 12.62 67.48
CA TYR A 8 -8.81 11.65 68.46
C TYR A 8 -8.27 10.38 67.75
N HIS A 9 -6.96 10.17 67.86
CA HIS A 9 -6.26 8.87 67.83
C HIS A 9 -6.17 8.39 69.30
N PRO A 10 -5.87 7.11 69.67
CA PRO A 10 -4.66 6.41 69.18
C PRO A 10 -4.58 4.84 69.26
N LEU A 11 -3.52 4.27 68.65
CA LEU A 11 -2.74 3.03 69.00
C LEU A 11 -3.48 1.66 68.93
N THR A 12 -2.93 0.49 68.57
CA THR A 12 -1.56 -0.06 68.48
C THR A 12 -1.60 -1.44 67.77
N THR A 13 -0.45 -1.88 67.21
CA THR A 13 0.08 -3.29 67.07
C THR A 13 -0.78 -4.35 66.35
N GLY A 14 -0.25 -5.29 65.57
CA GLY A 14 1.10 -5.83 65.41
C GLY A 14 0.97 -7.29 64.92
N ALA A 15 1.79 -7.62 63.93
CA ALA A 15 2.06 -8.91 63.29
C ALA A 15 1.65 -10.24 63.98
N GLN A 16 1.25 -11.24 63.17
CA GLN A 16 1.94 -12.54 63.12
C GLN A 16 1.55 -13.38 61.88
N MET A 17 2.59 -13.86 61.20
CA MET A 17 2.59 -14.94 60.20
C MET A 17 2.69 -16.30 60.89
N ALA A 18 2.11 -17.34 60.27
CA ALA A 18 2.70 -18.68 60.08
C ALA A 18 1.64 -19.59 59.42
N SER A 19 1.86 -19.99 58.16
CA SER A 19 2.19 -21.36 57.73
C SER A 19 0.97 -22.30 57.66
N SER A 20 0.74 -23.16 56.66
CA SER A 20 1.69 -24.04 55.98
C SER A 20 0.98 -24.83 54.84
N ILE A 21 1.74 -25.11 53.77
CA ILE A 21 1.85 -26.41 53.04
C ILE A 21 0.70 -26.76 52.04
N SER A 22 0.91 -26.60 50.72
CA SER A 22 1.52 -27.53 49.71
C SER A 22 0.47 -28.49 49.10
N LEU A 23 0.39 -28.90 47.83
CA LEU A 23 1.13 -28.82 46.56
C LEU A 23 0.03 -29.02 45.48
N THR A 24 0.08 -28.45 44.27
CA THR A 24 0.57 -29.17 43.07
C THR A 24 0.37 -28.28 41.83
N GLY A 25 1.32 -28.32 40.90
CA GLY A 25 1.05 -28.16 39.46
C GLY A 25 1.41 -26.83 38.78
N SER A 26 2.38 -26.90 37.86
CA SER A 26 2.63 -26.00 36.72
C SER A 26 3.58 -24.79 36.86
N ARG A 27 4.84 -25.05 37.24
CA ARG A 27 5.97 -24.28 36.69
C ARG A 27 6.11 -24.62 35.20
N SER A 28 5.46 -23.86 34.30
CA SER A 28 5.79 -23.81 32.86
C SER A 28 5.01 -22.79 32.01
N ARG A 29 4.38 -21.74 32.56
CA ARG A 29 3.57 -20.81 31.73
C ARG A 29 3.82 -19.31 31.86
N ASP A 30 4.68 -18.84 32.76
CA ASP A 30 4.81 -17.40 33.05
C ASP A 30 6.10 -16.69 32.57
N LEU A 31 6.84 -17.27 31.61
CA LEU A 31 8.04 -16.63 31.03
C LEU A 31 7.86 -16.11 29.58
N LEU A 32 6.64 -16.06 29.05
CA LEU A 32 6.35 -15.64 27.66
C LEU A 32 5.43 -14.42 27.54
N ARG A 33 5.42 -13.51 28.52
CA ARG A 33 4.69 -12.25 28.41
C ARG A 33 5.58 -11.06 28.77
N LYS A 34 5.76 -10.17 27.79
CA LYS A 34 6.45 -8.86 27.82
C LYS A 34 7.90 -8.83 27.35
N ALA A 35 8.17 -9.33 26.14
CA ALA A 35 9.25 -8.76 25.32
C ALA A 35 8.69 -7.55 24.54
N ASP A 36 9.47 -6.48 24.42
CA ASP A 36 9.12 -5.14 23.94
C ASP A 36 8.49 -5.04 22.54
N PHE A 37 7.17 -5.21 22.46
CA PHE A 37 6.37 -4.92 21.25
C PHE A 37 6.20 -3.42 20.95
N ASN A 38 6.72 -2.52 21.78
CA ASN A 38 6.61 -1.07 21.54
C ASN A 38 7.63 -0.54 20.52
N CYS A 39 8.73 -1.26 20.23
CA CYS A 39 9.68 -0.87 19.18
C CYS A 39 9.16 -1.10 17.76
N LEU A 40 8.13 -1.94 17.59
CA LEU A 40 7.50 -2.25 16.31
C LEU A 40 6.45 -1.20 15.87
N LYS A 41 5.97 -0.35 16.80
CA LYS A 41 4.88 0.62 16.53
C LYS A 41 5.36 1.96 15.98
N ARG A 42 6.64 2.29 16.12
CA ARG A 42 7.29 3.39 15.40
C ARG A 42 8.38 2.79 14.56
N MET A 43 8.23 2.87 13.26
CA MET A 43 9.28 2.51 12.33
C MET A 43 10.47 3.44 12.62
N PRO A 44 11.65 2.92 12.99
CA PRO A 44 12.85 3.76 13.00
C PRO A 44 13.04 4.27 11.57
N GLU A 45 13.14 5.59 11.37
CA GLU A 45 13.38 6.22 10.05
C GLU A 45 14.56 5.54 9.31
N GLU A 46 15.51 5.00 10.06
CA GLU A 46 16.67 4.27 9.56
C GLU A 46 16.31 3.06 8.69
N ILE A 47 15.22 2.35 8.97
CA ILE A 47 14.82 1.16 8.19
C ILE A 47 14.27 1.57 6.81
N LEU A 48 13.56 2.69 6.73
CA LEU A 48 12.99 3.22 5.48
C LEU A 48 14.05 3.62 4.46
N ARG A 49 15.21 4.03 4.98
CA ARG A 49 16.36 4.49 4.19
C ARG A 49 17.27 3.35 3.73
N ILE A 50 17.01 2.11 4.15
CA ILE A 50 17.71 0.95 3.62
C ILE A 50 17.31 0.80 2.15
N SER A 51 18.26 0.96 1.22
CA SER A 51 17.99 0.99 -0.22
C SER A 51 17.30 -0.27 -0.75
N CYS A 52 17.54 -1.42 -0.11
CA CYS A 52 16.91 -2.69 -0.44
C CYS A 52 15.67 -3.01 0.42
N PHE A 53 15.13 -2.05 1.18
CA PHE A 53 13.86 -2.22 1.88
C PHE A 53 12.66 -1.80 1.00
N HIS A 54 11.82 -2.78 0.67
CA HIS A 54 10.71 -2.66 -0.27
C HIS A 54 9.34 -2.50 0.44
N GLY A 55 9.34 -2.20 1.74
CA GLY A 55 8.08 -2.02 2.48
C GLY A 55 7.24 -3.29 2.53
N MET A 56 5.94 -3.15 2.28
CA MET A 56 4.94 -4.23 2.33
C MET A 56 4.77 -4.99 1.00
N VAL A 57 5.83 -5.08 0.17
CA VAL A 57 5.79 -5.81 -1.10
C VAL A 57 5.32 -7.27 -0.89
N PRO A 58 4.35 -7.76 -1.70
CA PRO A 58 3.92 -9.16 -1.66
C PRO A 58 5.05 -10.15 -1.97
N ARG A 59 4.86 -11.41 -1.56
CA ARG A 59 5.84 -12.48 -1.78
C ARG A 59 6.17 -12.64 -3.27
N GLU A 60 5.12 -12.71 -4.09
CA GLU A 60 5.19 -12.86 -5.53
C GLU A 60 5.84 -11.64 -6.20
N GLY A 61 5.70 -10.45 -5.59
CA GLY A 61 6.38 -9.24 -6.04
C GLY A 61 7.89 -9.30 -5.78
N ALA A 62 8.30 -9.79 -4.61
CA ALA A 62 9.70 -10.01 -4.28
C ALA A 62 10.34 -11.07 -5.19
N GLU A 63 9.64 -12.15 -5.47
CA GLU A 63 10.11 -13.23 -6.36
C GLU A 63 10.38 -12.75 -7.79
N LYS A 64 9.61 -11.77 -8.28
CA LYS A 64 9.81 -11.19 -9.63
C LYS A 64 11.02 -10.27 -9.77
N VAL A 65 11.39 -9.55 -8.71
CA VAL A 65 12.49 -8.59 -8.75
C VAL A 65 13.85 -9.22 -8.44
N LEU A 66 13.86 -10.36 -7.74
CA LEU A 66 15.06 -11.08 -7.37
C LEU A 66 15.44 -12.09 -8.47
N VAL A 67 16.20 -11.62 -9.47
CA VAL A 67 16.55 -12.44 -10.65
C VAL A 67 17.90 -13.14 -10.50
N ASN A 68 18.91 -12.45 -9.97
CA ASN A 68 20.28 -12.98 -9.91
C ASN A 68 20.53 -13.76 -8.62
N ASP A 69 21.39 -14.77 -8.68
CA ASP A 69 21.84 -15.50 -7.49
C ASP A 69 22.50 -14.54 -6.48
N GLY A 70 22.12 -14.67 -5.21
CA GLY A 70 22.54 -13.80 -4.13
C GLY A 70 21.91 -12.40 -4.16
N ALA A 71 21.01 -12.10 -5.11
CA ALA A 71 20.18 -10.90 -5.05
C ALA A 71 19.19 -11.01 -3.89
N PHE A 72 19.07 -9.94 -3.11
CA PHE A 72 18.20 -9.94 -1.94
C PHE A 72 17.50 -8.60 -1.71
N LEU A 73 16.40 -8.64 -0.94
CA LEU A 73 15.68 -7.46 -0.46
C LEU A 73 15.10 -7.72 0.94
N LEU A 74 14.82 -6.62 1.63
CA LEU A 74 14.08 -6.62 2.88
C LEU A 74 12.63 -6.20 2.61
N ARG A 75 11.69 -6.84 3.29
CA ARG A 75 10.28 -6.49 3.23
C ARG A 75 9.58 -6.79 4.55
N LYS A 76 8.38 -6.23 4.72
CA LYS A 76 7.46 -6.61 5.79
C LYS A 76 6.45 -7.62 5.27
N THR A 77 5.94 -8.45 6.19
CA THR A 77 4.78 -9.29 5.98
C THR A 77 3.87 -9.23 7.19
N GLU A 78 2.58 -9.41 6.97
CA GLU A 78 1.61 -9.61 8.05
C GLU A 78 1.41 -11.11 8.28
N TYR A 79 1.52 -11.56 9.53
CA TYR A 79 1.24 -12.91 9.97
C TYR A 79 0.53 -12.85 11.33
N GLN A 80 -0.66 -13.45 11.44
CA GLN A 80 -1.50 -13.40 12.66
C GLN A 80 -1.72 -11.96 13.21
N ASN A 81 -1.94 -10.98 12.31
CA ASN A 81 -2.08 -9.55 12.63
C ASN A 81 -0.84 -8.87 13.23
N GLU A 82 0.32 -9.54 13.20
CA GLU A 82 1.60 -8.96 13.57
C GLU A 82 2.44 -8.69 12.32
N GLU A 83 3.11 -7.54 12.30
CA GLU A 83 4.09 -7.23 11.27
C GLU A 83 5.42 -7.93 11.59
N ARG A 84 5.98 -8.60 10.58
CA ARG A 84 7.29 -9.22 10.66
C ARG A 84 8.17 -8.76 9.52
N PHE A 85 9.46 -8.61 9.80
CA PHE A 85 10.47 -8.35 8.79
C PHE A 85 10.91 -9.66 8.14
N VAL A 86 11.16 -9.62 6.85
CA VAL A 86 11.55 -10.76 6.04
C VAL A 86 12.71 -10.36 5.13
N LEU A 87 13.78 -11.15 5.18
CA LEU A 87 14.84 -11.16 4.19
C LEU A 87 14.45 -12.12 3.07
N SER A 88 14.31 -11.63 1.85
CA SER A 88 14.10 -12.46 0.66
C SER A 88 15.38 -12.51 -0.16
N VAL A 89 15.87 -13.71 -0.50
CA VAL A 89 17.12 -13.90 -1.25
C VAL A 89 16.92 -14.96 -2.32
N ASN A 90 17.38 -14.70 -3.55
CA ASN A 90 17.42 -15.69 -4.62
C ASN A 90 18.68 -16.55 -4.49
N TYR A 91 18.51 -17.86 -4.58
CA TYR A 91 19.59 -18.83 -4.66
C TYR A 91 19.21 -19.93 -5.65
N HIS A 92 19.97 -20.03 -6.75
CA HIS A 92 19.77 -20.98 -7.84
C HIS A 92 18.34 -20.97 -8.41
N GLY A 93 17.80 -19.77 -8.60
CA GLY A 93 16.46 -19.57 -9.16
C GLY A 93 15.32 -19.78 -8.16
N TYR A 94 15.60 -20.12 -6.91
CA TYR A 94 14.60 -20.22 -5.85
C TYR A 94 14.75 -19.10 -4.83
N VAL A 95 13.64 -18.42 -4.51
CA VAL A 95 13.64 -17.34 -3.53
C VAL A 95 13.30 -17.87 -2.14
N HIS A 96 14.27 -17.77 -1.23
CA HIS A 96 14.08 -18.06 0.18
C HIS A 96 13.55 -16.83 0.91
N HIS A 97 12.59 -17.02 1.82
CA HIS A 97 12.02 -15.97 2.65
C HIS A 97 12.29 -16.28 4.13
N ILE A 98 13.19 -15.51 4.73
CA ILE A 98 13.68 -15.73 6.09
C ILE A 98 13.05 -14.67 7.00
N ILE A 99 12.33 -15.10 8.03
CA ILE A 99 11.78 -14.18 9.04
C ILE A 99 12.95 -13.64 9.87
N ILE A 100 12.96 -12.32 10.06
CA ILE A 100 13.92 -11.64 10.93
C ILE A 100 13.21 -11.35 12.25
N ASP A 101 13.76 -11.89 13.33
CA ASP A 101 13.25 -11.70 14.67
C ASP A 101 13.99 -10.57 15.39
N TYR A 102 13.34 -10.02 16.42
CA TYR A 102 13.93 -9.04 17.32
C TYR A 102 13.72 -9.52 18.76
N SER A 103 14.82 -9.80 19.45
CA SER A 103 14.80 -10.25 20.84
C SER A 103 16.04 -9.79 21.59
N ALA A 104 15.92 -9.57 22.90
CA ALA A 104 17.02 -9.10 23.75
C ALA A 104 17.74 -7.84 23.18
N GLY A 105 16.98 -6.92 22.58
CA GLY A 105 17.53 -5.69 22.01
C GLY A 105 18.31 -5.86 20.71
N LYS A 106 18.25 -7.03 20.06
CA LYS A 106 19.01 -7.33 18.84
C LYS A 106 18.13 -7.93 17.75
N TRP A 107 18.41 -7.54 16.51
CA TRP A 107 17.89 -8.17 15.29
C TRP A 107 18.67 -9.44 15.00
N HIS A 108 17.97 -10.51 14.59
CA HIS A 108 18.62 -11.78 14.33
C HIS A 108 17.89 -12.71 13.35
N PHE A 109 18.68 -13.52 12.64
CA PHE A 109 18.26 -14.70 11.87
C PHE A 109 19.49 -15.61 11.65
N THR A 110 19.27 -16.92 11.47
CA THR A 110 20.29 -17.94 11.09
C THR A 110 21.63 -17.85 11.87
N GLY A 111 21.59 -17.37 13.12
CA GLY A 111 22.76 -17.29 14.02
C GLY A 111 23.32 -15.88 14.26
N GLY A 112 23.30 -15.01 13.25
CA GLY A 112 23.76 -13.62 13.34
C GLY A 112 22.87 -12.75 14.23
N ARG A 113 23.48 -11.82 14.97
CA ARG A 113 22.79 -10.86 15.86
C ARG A 113 23.42 -9.47 15.76
N ALA A 114 22.62 -8.41 15.60
CA ALA A 114 23.12 -7.03 15.56
C ALA A 114 22.15 -6.02 16.21
N GLY A 115 22.65 -4.82 16.52
CA GLY A 115 21.83 -3.75 17.11
C GLY A 115 20.86 -3.13 16.11
N SER A 116 21.21 -3.13 14.82
CA SER A 116 20.33 -2.69 13.73
C SER A 116 20.22 -3.73 12.60
N LEU A 117 19.11 -3.68 11.84
CA LEU A 117 18.97 -4.48 10.61
C LEU A 117 20.09 -4.19 9.61
N GLN A 118 20.48 -2.93 9.49
CA GLN A 118 21.53 -2.51 8.57
C GLN A 118 22.88 -3.15 8.94
N GLU A 119 23.24 -3.20 10.23
CA GLU A 119 24.44 -3.90 10.70
C GLU A 119 24.36 -5.41 10.44
N LEU A 120 23.20 -6.03 10.71
CA LEU A 120 23.01 -7.46 10.48
C LEU A 120 23.21 -7.83 9.01
N ILE A 121 22.66 -7.04 8.09
CA ILE A 121 22.82 -7.26 6.64
C ILE A 121 24.27 -7.01 6.22
N ARG A 122 24.90 -5.93 6.70
CA ARG A 122 26.32 -5.66 6.41
C ARG A 122 27.22 -6.80 6.88
N TYR A 123 26.95 -7.38 8.05
CA TYR A 123 27.69 -8.55 8.56
C TYR A 123 27.64 -9.72 7.58
N TYR A 124 26.44 -10.17 7.18
CA TYR A 124 26.33 -11.32 6.27
C TYR A 124 26.89 -11.04 4.88
N MET A 125 26.79 -9.80 4.39
CA MET A 125 27.41 -9.40 3.13
C MET A 125 28.94 -9.39 3.20
N SER A 126 29.53 -9.02 4.35
CA SER A 126 30.99 -8.93 4.50
C SER A 126 31.65 -10.26 4.85
N THR A 127 30.98 -11.12 5.61
CA THR A 127 31.49 -12.44 5.97
C THR A 127 31.24 -13.50 4.90
N GLY A 128 30.21 -13.32 4.07
CA GLY A 128 29.78 -14.34 3.12
C GLY A 128 29.16 -15.57 3.79
N GLU A 129 28.77 -15.47 5.06
CA GLU A 129 28.13 -16.57 5.77
C GLU A 129 26.74 -16.89 5.16
N PRO A 130 26.36 -18.18 5.08
CA PRO A 130 25.05 -18.57 4.59
C PRO A 130 23.91 -18.03 5.47
N VAL A 131 22.90 -17.43 4.84
CA VAL A 131 21.69 -16.93 5.50
C VAL A 131 20.58 -17.98 5.57
N HIS A 132 20.73 -19.11 4.88
CA HIS A 132 19.76 -20.20 4.84
C HIS A 132 20.47 -21.56 4.71
N GLN A 133 19.81 -22.63 5.18
CA GLN A 133 20.33 -24.01 5.13
C GLN A 133 20.66 -24.53 3.72
N SER A 134 20.18 -23.85 2.66
CA SER A 134 20.52 -24.17 1.27
C SER A 134 21.92 -23.71 0.87
N GLY A 135 22.59 -22.87 1.68
CA GLY A 135 23.84 -22.21 1.29
C GLY A 135 23.65 -20.82 0.67
N ALA A 136 22.42 -20.29 0.66
CA ALA A 136 22.15 -18.94 0.13
C ALA A 136 22.96 -17.88 0.87
N VAL A 137 23.58 -16.96 0.14
CA VAL A 137 24.42 -15.85 0.65
C VAL A 137 23.91 -14.50 0.13
N LEU A 138 24.24 -13.41 0.82
CA LEU A 138 23.84 -12.05 0.42
C LEU A 138 24.94 -11.40 -0.41
N LEU A 139 24.67 -11.15 -1.70
CA LEU A 139 25.64 -10.56 -2.62
C LEU A 139 25.17 -9.19 -3.12
N TYR A 140 23.93 -9.12 -3.61
CA TYR A 140 23.44 -7.95 -4.35
C TYR A 140 22.17 -7.37 -3.71
N PRO A 141 22.27 -6.27 -2.95
CA PRO A 141 21.08 -5.60 -2.43
C PRO A 141 20.28 -5.05 -3.61
N THR A 142 19.05 -5.53 -3.77
CA THR A 142 18.16 -5.12 -4.85
C THR A 142 17.47 -3.82 -4.47
N PRO A 143 17.73 -2.70 -5.16
CA PRO A 143 17.17 -1.41 -4.81
C PRO A 143 15.64 -1.42 -4.94
N ARG A 144 14.97 -0.65 -4.09
CA ARG A 144 13.52 -0.46 -4.19
C ARG A 144 13.18 0.17 -5.56
N PRO A 145 12.22 -0.39 -6.31
CA PRO A 145 11.74 0.22 -7.55
C PRO A 145 11.21 1.64 -7.32
N SER A 146 11.45 2.55 -8.27
CA SER A 146 11.09 3.98 -8.15
C SER A 146 9.59 4.24 -8.03
N TYR A 147 8.75 3.34 -8.54
CA TYR A 147 7.30 3.43 -8.43
C TYR A 147 6.77 3.03 -7.04
N TYR A 148 7.61 2.45 -6.16
CA TYR A 148 7.30 2.32 -4.75
C TYR A 148 7.72 3.58 -4.02
N ILE A 149 6.73 4.43 -3.79
CA ILE A 149 6.89 5.75 -3.18
C ILE A 149 6.72 5.61 -1.66
N LEU A 150 7.60 6.25 -0.90
CA LEU A 150 7.45 6.30 0.55
C LEU A 150 6.38 7.32 0.95
N HIS A 151 5.66 7.04 2.02
CA HIS A 151 4.68 7.97 2.56
C HIS A 151 5.29 9.32 2.96
N GLU A 152 6.55 9.36 3.41
CA GLU A 152 7.28 10.59 3.77
C GLU A 152 7.63 11.49 2.58
N ASP A 153 7.66 10.92 1.38
CA ASP A 153 7.90 11.63 0.12
C ASP A 153 6.62 12.25 -0.45
N VAL A 154 5.46 11.98 0.16
CA VAL A 154 4.15 12.48 -0.30
C VAL A 154 3.57 13.44 0.71
N GLU A 155 3.58 14.72 0.38
CA GLU A 155 2.84 15.74 1.11
C GLU A 155 1.38 15.74 0.62
N VAL A 156 0.43 15.48 1.51
CA VAL A 156 -1.00 15.48 1.15
C VAL A 156 -1.62 16.82 1.54
N ASN A 157 -2.12 17.53 0.53
CA ASN A 157 -2.63 18.88 0.67
C ASN A 157 -4.18 18.89 0.68
N LYS A 158 -4.78 19.74 -0.15
CA LYS A 158 -6.23 19.96 -0.19
C LYS A 158 -6.97 18.77 -0.79
N LYS A 159 -8.10 18.38 -0.17
CA LYS A 159 -9.04 17.40 -0.74
C LYS A 159 -9.73 17.96 -1.99
N LEU A 160 -9.69 17.21 -3.08
CA LEU A 160 -10.35 17.52 -4.35
C LEU A 160 -11.74 16.89 -4.44
N GLY A 161 -11.89 15.67 -3.93
CA GLY A 161 -13.13 14.92 -4.01
C GLY A 161 -13.03 13.58 -3.29
N GLY A 162 -14.09 12.79 -3.37
CA GLY A 162 -14.09 11.45 -2.80
C GLY A 162 -15.23 10.62 -3.36
N GLY A 163 -14.99 9.32 -3.48
CA GLY A 163 -15.95 8.36 -4.03
C GLY A 163 -15.93 7.03 -3.28
N GLN A 164 -16.50 6.01 -3.90
CA GLN A 164 -16.52 4.65 -3.36
C GLN A 164 -15.10 4.10 -3.15
N PHE A 165 -14.17 4.47 -4.04
CA PHE A 165 -12.84 3.88 -4.12
C PHE A 165 -11.76 4.62 -3.33
N GLY A 166 -12.08 5.73 -2.69
CA GLY A 166 -11.10 6.55 -1.97
C GLY A 166 -11.40 8.02 -2.01
N ASP A 167 -10.58 8.78 -1.29
CA ASP A 167 -10.57 10.23 -1.30
C ASP A 167 -9.39 10.73 -2.14
N ILE A 168 -9.63 11.75 -2.97
CA ILE A 168 -8.64 12.36 -3.86
C ILE A 168 -8.19 13.69 -3.28
N TYR A 169 -6.88 13.92 -3.27
CA TYR A 169 -6.24 15.13 -2.77
C TYR A 169 -5.28 15.68 -3.83
N VAL A 170 -5.05 16.99 -3.82
CA VAL A 170 -3.80 17.55 -4.34
C VAL A 170 -2.68 17.13 -3.40
N GLY A 171 -1.51 16.80 -3.93
CA GLY A 171 -0.33 16.54 -3.13
C GLY A 171 0.94 17.03 -3.80
N THR A 172 2.03 16.98 -3.05
CA THR A 172 3.37 17.27 -3.54
C THR A 172 4.21 16.01 -3.38
N LEU A 173 4.73 15.48 -4.49
CA LEU A 173 5.68 14.38 -4.48
C LEU A 173 7.10 14.97 -4.41
N ARG A 174 7.87 14.59 -3.39
CA ARG A 174 9.29 14.88 -3.27
C ARG A 174 10.07 13.78 -4.00
N CYS A 175 10.91 14.17 -4.96
CA CYS A 175 11.81 13.27 -5.64
C CYS A 175 13.20 13.90 -5.64
N SER A 176 14.10 13.37 -4.81
CA SER A 176 15.41 13.96 -4.56
C SER A 176 15.26 15.44 -4.13
N GLU A 177 15.91 16.37 -4.82
CA GLU A 177 15.82 17.81 -4.56
C GLU A 177 14.60 18.49 -5.19
N HIS A 178 13.82 17.77 -5.99
CA HIS A 178 12.70 18.33 -6.75
C HIS A 178 11.35 18.01 -6.08
N LYS A 179 10.39 18.91 -6.29
CA LYS A 179 9.00 18.76 -5.85
C LYS A 179 8.08 18.91 -7.05
N PHE A 180 7.13 18.00 -7.17
CA PHE A 180 6.15 18.00 -8.27
C PHE A 180 4.74 17.91 -7.72
N GLU A 181 3.83 18.69 -8.30
CA GLU A 181 2.41 18.61 -7.97
C GLU A 181 1.81 17.30 -8.53
N CYS A 182 0.95 16.66 -7.74
CA CYS A 182 0.33 15.38 -8.10
C CYS A 182 -1.09 15.27 -7.52
N ALA A 183 -1.84 14.30 -8.00
CA ALA A 183 -3.06 13.83 -7.36
C ALA A 183 -2.74 12.60 -6.49
N VAL A 184 -3.26 12.60 -5.26
CA VAL A 184 -3.09 11.52 -4.29
C VAL A 184 -4.44 10.89 -4.00
N LYS A 185 -4.63 9.63 -4.42
CA LYS A 185 -5.81 8.84 -4.08
C LYS A 185 -5.53 8.02 -2.83
N LYS A 186 -6.12 8.39 -1.70
CA LYS A 186 -6.09 7.61 -0.47
C LYS A 186 -7.19 6.56 -0.51
N LEU A 187 -6.80 5.28 -0.46
CA LEU A 187 -7.75 4.18 -0.39
C LEU A 187 -8.39 4.12 1.00
N LYS A 188 -9.67 3.73 1.04
CA LYS A 188 -10.43 3.59 2.29
C LYS A 188 -10.15 2.23 2.94
N GLY A 189 -9.95 2.23 4.25
CA GLY A 189 -9.72 1.03 5.04
C GLY A 189 -8.30 0.48 4.92
N LYS A 190 -8.00 -0.54 5.74
CA LYS A 190 -6.72 -1.24 5.75
C LYS A 190 -6.61 -2.18 4.55
N MET A 191 -5.52 -2.10 3.80
CA MET A 191 -5.29 -3.04 2.70
C MET A 191 -4.91 -4.43 3.21
N GLN A 192 -5.85 -5.38 3.05
CA GLN A 192 -5.64 -6.78 3.40
C GLN A 192 -4.52 -7.40 2.56
N LYS A 193 -3.68 -8.24 3.19
CA LYS A 193 -2.54 -8.93 2.56
C LYS A 193 -2.91 -9.61 1.23
N GLN A 194 -4.03 -10.34 1.21
CA GLN A 194 -4.50 -11.08 0.03
C GLN A 194 -4.83 -10.15 -1.16
N ARG A 195 -5.25 -8.91 -0.89
CA ARG A 195 -5.58 -7.93 -1.94
C ARG A 195 -4.37 -7.14 -2.43
N ARG A 196 -3.26 -7.13 -1.69
CA ARG A 196 -2.04 -6.37 -2.07
C ARG A 196 -1.40 -6.89 -3.35
N ALA A 197 -1.38 -8.22 -3.55
CA ALA A 197 -0.83 -8.82 -4.76
C ALA A 197 -1.60 -8.40 -6.01
N ASP A 198 -2.93 -8.50 -5.97
CA ASP A 198 -3.81 -8.07 -7.06
C ASP A 198 -3.70 -6.56 -7.31
N PHE A 199 -3.71 -5.76 -6.23
CA PHE A 199 -3.51 -4.31 -6.32
C PHE A 199 -2.18 -3.95 -6.99
N MET A 200 -1.07 -4.58 -6.58
CA MET A 200 0.24 -4.31 -7.18
C MET A 200 0.29 -4.75 -8.64
N LYS A 201 -0.33 -5.88 -8.99
CA LYS A 201 -0.41 -6.33 -10.39
C LYS A 201 -1.16 -5.32 -11.26
N GLU A 202 -2.29 -4.81 -10.76
CA GLU A 202 -3.07 -3.77 -11.43
C GLU A 202 -2.24 -2.47 -11.56
N ALA A 203 -1.63 -2.00 -10.47
CA ALA A 203 -0.80 -0.80 -10.46
C ALA A 203 0.40 -0.89 -11.44
N LEU A 204 1.07 -2.04 -11.53
CA LEU A 204 2.14 -2.26 -12.49
C LEU A 204 1.65 -2.16 -13.94
N THR A 205 0.45 -2.68 -14.24
CA THR A 205 -0.15 -2.53 -15.57
C THR A 205 -0.45 -1.06 -15.88
N MET A 206 -0.93 -0.30 -14.88
CA MET A 206 -1.23 1.12 -15.03
C MET A 206 0.04 1.98 -15.18
N LEU A 207 1.16 1.58 -14.55
CA LEU A 207 2.46 2.26 -14.64
C LEU A 207 3.05 2.22 -16.05
N GLU A 208 2.70 1.20 -16.85
CA GLU A 208 3.14 1.10 -18.25
C GLU A 208 2.39 2.04 -19.20
N LEU A 209 1.35 2.73 -18.72
CA LEU A 209 0.54 3.61 -19.56
C LEU A 209 1.17 4.99 -19.69
N ASP A 210 1.36 5.41 -20.94
CA ASP A 210 1.91 6.70 -21.29
C ASP A 210 1.21 7.22 -22.55
N HIS A 211 0.23 8.09 -22.36
CA HIS A 211 -0.56 8.67 -23.44
C HIS A 211 -1.13 10.03 -23.02
N PRO A 212 -1.15 11.06 -23.89
CA PRO A 212 -1.60 12.41 -23.51
C PRO A 212 -3.04 12.46 -22.97
N ASN A 213 -3.93 11.59 -23.45
CA ASN A 213 -5.33 11.50 -23.02
C ASN A 213 -5.61 10.41 -21.98
N VAL A 214 -4.61 9.91 -21.26
CA VAL A 214 -4.79 8.98 -20.12
C VAL A 214 -4.00 9.51 -18.93
N ILE A 215 -4.62 9.53 -17.75
CA ILE A 215 -3.95 9.98 -16.52
C ILE A 215 -2.74 9.08 -16.23
N LYS A 216 -1.57 9.70 -16.12
CA LYS A 216 -0.33 8.99 -15.82
C LYS A 216 -0.25 8.57 -14.36
N LEU A 217 0.11 7.32 -14.11
CA LEU A 217 0.43 6.83 -12.77
C LEU A 217 1.92 7.07 -12.49
N TYR A 218 2.25 7.68 -11.34
CA TYR A 218 3.64 7.87 -10.94
C TYR A 218 4.12 6.75 -10.01
N GLY A 219 3.25 6.26 -9.13
CA GLY A 219 3.60 5.18 -8.21
C GLY A 219 2.55 4.94 -7.13
N VAL A 220 2.91 4.06 -6.19
CA VAL A 220 2.06 3.66 -5.07
C VAL A 220 2.83 3.71 -3.77
N ALA A 221 2.16 4.16 -2.71
CA ALA A 221 2.66 4.11 -1.34
C ALA A 221 1.85 3.08 -0.56
N ILE A 222 2.43 1.89 -0.37
CA ILE A 222 1.76 0.71 0.24
C ILE A 222 2.37 0.32 1.59
N GLU A 223 3.36 1.06 2.05
CA GLU A 223 4.20 0.70 3.19
C GLU A 223 3.43 0.76 4.51
N GLN A 224 2.57 1.77 4.64
CA GLN A 224 1.65 1.95 5.76
C GLN A 224 0.25 2.34 5.27
N ASP A 225 -0.73 2.31 6.18
CA ASP A 225 -2.07 2.82 5.91
C ASP A 225 -2.15 4.34 6.13
N PRO A 226 -2.98 5.07 5.36
CA PRO A 226 -3.73 4.56 4.22
C PRO A 226 -2.82 4.32 3.01
N THR A 227 -3.11 3.26 2.24
CA THR A 227 -2.48 3.07 0.93
C THR A 227 -2.81 4.25 0.01
N MET A 228 -1.79 4.76 -0.69
CA MET A 228 -1.93 5.88 -1.61
C MET A 228 -1.53 5.50 -3.03
N ILE A 229 -2.26 6.02 -4.01
CA ILE A 229 -1.91 6.00 -5.42
C ILE A 229 -1.55 7.43 -5.82
N ILE A 230 -0.35 7.62 -6.38
CA ILE A 230 0.19 8.93 -6.76
C ILE A 230 0.15 9.02 -8.28
N MET A 231 -0.57 10.00 -8.80
CA MET A 231 -0.83 10.14 -10.25
C MET A 231 -0.74 11.59 -10.71
N GLU A 232 -0.76 11.78 -12.02
CA GLU A 232 -0.86 13.08 -12.67
C GLU A 232 -2.06 13.89 -12.13
N LEU A 233 -1.82 15.17 -11.84
CA LEU A 233 -2.89 16.10 -11.48
C LEU A 233 -3.54 16.67 -12.73
N ALA A 234 -4.86 16.55 -12.82
CA ALA A 234 -5.70 17.22 -13.79
C ALA A 234 -6.49 18.36 -13.11
N PRO A 235 -5.97 19.61 -13.11
CA PRO A 235 -6.49 20.69 -12.29
C PRO A 235 -7.86 21.21 -12.75
N GLY A 236 -8.23 20.98 -14.01
CA GLY A 236 -9.55 21.35 -14.55
C GLY A 236 -10.69 20.50 -13.98
N GLY A 237 -10.39 19.46 -13.20
CA GLY A 237 -11.38 18.60 -12.57
C GLY A 237 -12.11 17.71 -13.58
N SER A 238 -13.28 17.19 -13.19
CA SER A 238 -14.05 16.30 -14.07
C SER A 238 -14.75 17.06 -15.18
N LEU A 239 -14.83 16.45 -16.37
CA LEU A 239 -15.57 16.99 -17.51
C LEU A 239 -17.05 17.19 -17.15
N ARG A 240 -17.64 16.28 -16.35
CA ARG A 240 -19.02 16.45 -15.85
C ARG A 240 -19.19 17.76 -15.09
N ASP A 241 -18.31 18.04 -14.13
CA ASP A 241 -18.44 19.25 -13.30
C ASP A 241 -18.09 20.51 -14.09
N PHE A 242 -17.19 20.42 -15.08
CA PHE A 242 -16.92 21.49 -16.04
C PHE A 242 -18.18 21.84 -16.85
N LEU A 243 -18.84 20.83 -17.45
CA LEU A 243 -20.05 21.01 -18.24
C LEU A 243 -21.24 21.49 -17.39
N ALA A 244 -21.36 21.04 -16.15
CA ALA A 244 -22.44 21.44 -15.25
C ALA A 244 -22.36 22.91 -14.80
N LYS A 245 -21.14 23.49 -14.75
CA LYS A 245 -20.93 24.89 -14.36
C LYS A 245 -21.15 25.89 -15.50
N LYS A 246 -21.19 25.41 -16.73
CA LYS A 246 -21.39 26.22 -17.94
C LYS A 246 -22.82 26.06 -18.39
N SER A 247 -23.48 27.14 -18.83
CA SER A 247 -24.73 26.97 -19.54
C SER A 247 -24.44 26.27 -20.87
N GLU A 248 -25.41 25.53 -21.41
CA GLU A 248 -25.26 24.77 -22.67
C GLU A 248 -24.85 25.65 -23.87
N LYS A 249 -25.03 26.98 -23.75
CA LYS A 249 -24.63 27.98 -24.74
C LYS A 249 -23.20 28.51 -24.57
N ASP A 250 -22.52 28.20 -23.47
CA ASP A 250 -21.21 28.77 -23.12
C ASP A 250 -20.01 27.95 -23.61
N VAL A 251 -20.24 26.72 -24.09
CA VAL A 251 -19.16 25.85 -24.60
C VAL A 251 -19.30 25.69 -26.11
N PRO A 252 -18.36 26.23 -26.91
CA PRO A 252 -18.39 26.07 -28.36
C PRO A 252 -18.40 24.59 -28.76
N THR A 253 -19.14 24.25 -29.81
CA THR A 253 -19.20 22.87 -30.34
C THR A 253 -17.82 22.32 -30.69
N SER A 254 -16.90 23.16 -31.17
CA SER A 254 -15.51 22.78 -31.44
C SER A 254 -14.81 22.22 -30.19
N VAL A 255 -15.00 22.85 -29.04
CA VAL A 255 -14.42 22.40 -27.76
C VAL A 255 -15.02 21.06 -27.33
N LEU A 256 -16.32 20.85 -27.54
CA LEU A 256 -16.97 19.57 -27.26
C LEU A 256 -16.42 18.45 -28.16
N ILE A 257 -16.15 18.76 -29.42
CA ILE A 257 -15.51 17.84 -30.37
C ILE A 257 -14.08 17.50 -29.92
N ASP A 258 -13.32 18.49 -29.45
CA ASP A 258 -11.96 18.27 -28.95
C ASP A 258 -11.94 17.34 -27.72
N PHE A 259 -12.90 17.50 -26.80
CA PHE A 259 -13.06 16.56 -25.69
C PHE A 259 -13.39 15.15 -26.18
N ALA A 260 -14.36 15.01 -27.09
CA ALA A 260 -14.71 13.70 -27.65
C ALA A 260 -13.51 13.03 -28.34
N ASN A 261 -12.75 13.78 -29.14
CA ASN A 261 -11.53 13.32 -29.79
C ASN A 261 -10.49 12.84 -28.77
N GLY A 262 -10.25 13.61 -27.71
CA GLY A 262 -9.34 13.20 -26.64
C GLY A 262 -9.77 11.87 -25.99
N ALA A 263 -11.06 11.71 -25.73
CA ALA A 263 -11.60 10.47 -25.14
C ALA A 263 -11.45 9.28 -26.09
N ILE A 264 -11.70 9.48 -27.39
CA ILE A 264 -11.51 8.45 -28.42
C ILE A 264 -10.04 8.03 -28.48
N CYS A 265 -9.11 8.98 -28.57
CA CYS A 265 -7.66 8.69 -28.61
C CYS A 265 -7.22 7.90 -27.37
N GLY A 266 -7.64 8.32 -26.17
CA GLY A 266 -7.36 7.61 -24.93
C GLY A 266 -7.92 6.18 -24.91
N MET A 267 -9.17 5.98 -25.35
CA MET A 267 -9.78 4.64 -25.41
C MET A 267 -9.15 3.73 -26.48
N CYS A 268 -8.75 4.27 -27.63
CA CYS A 268 -7.99 3.55 -28.64
C CYS A 268 -6.65 3.07 -28.07
N TYR A 269 -5.94 3.94 -27.35
CA TYR A 269 -4.69 3.58 -26.66
C TYR A 269 -4.92 2.46 -25.63
N LEU A 270 -5.89 2.60 -24.72
CA LEU A 270 -6.22 1.57 -23.73
C LEU A 270 -6.58 0.23 -24.39
N SER A 271 -7.36 0.26 -25.46
CA SER A 271 -7.71 -0.92 -26.25
C SER A 271 -6.48 -1.60 -26.85
N SER A 272 -5.54 -0.83 -27.41
CA SER A 272 -4.27 -1.37 -27.93
C SER A 272 -3.41 -2.05 -26.85
N ARG A 273 -3.55 -1.62 -25.59
CA ARG A 273 -2.92 -2.23 -24.40
C ARG A 273 -3.75 -3.37 -23.79
N LYS A 274 -4.86 -3.78 -24.43
CA LYS A 274 -5.80 -4.80 -23.95
C LYS A 274 -6.42 -4.47 -22.58
N ILE A 275 -6.62 -3.17 -22.30
CA ILE A 275 -7.23 -2.68 -21.06
C ILE A 275 -8.69 -2.32 -21.32
N ILE A 276 -9.57 -2.82 -20.46
CA ILE A 276 -11.01 -2.51 -20.49
C ILE A 276 -11.34 -1.57 -19.33
N HIS A 277 -11.67 -0.31 -19.60
CA HIS A 277 -11.94 0.72 -18.58
C HIS A 277 -13.16 0.42 -17.67
N ARG A 278 -14.22 -0.17 -18.24
CA ARG A 278 -15.51 -0.55 -17.57
C ARG A 278 -16.37 0.57 -16.97
N ASP A 279 -15.81 1.76 -16.75
CA ASP A 279 -16.54 2.92 -16.22
C ASP A 279 -16.24 4.21 -16.99
N ILE A 280 -16.29 4.15 -18.33
CA ILE A 280 -16.07 5.35 -19.16
C ILE A 280 -17.30 6.26 -19.09
N ALA A 281 -17.11 7.47 -18.53
CA ALA A 281 -18.16 8.47 -18.37
C ALA A 281 -17.53 9.86 -18.15
N ALA A 282 -18.27 10.94 -18.40
CA ALA A 282 -17.79 12.31 -18.21
C ALA A 282 -17.32 12.64 -16.77
N ARG A 283 -17.77 11.88 -15.75
CA ARG A 283 -17.27 12.00 -14.37
C ARG A 283 -15.84 11.47 -14.18
N ASN A 284 -15.41 10.55 -15.04
CA ASN A 284 -14.10 9.91 -15.01
C ASN A 284 -13.17 10.44 -16.12
N CYS A 285 -13.67 11.32 -16.99
CA CYS A 285 -12.82 12.14 -17.85
C CYS A 285 -12.44 13.41 -17.10
N LEU A 286 -11.15 13.72 -17.02
CA LEU A 286 -10.58 14.87 -16.33
C LEU A 286 -10.01 15.86 -17.34
N LEU A 287 -9.84 17.11 -16.93
CA LEU A 287 -9.25 18.18 -17.75
C LEU A 287 -7.88 18.60 -17.19
N GLY A 288 -6.85 18.53 -18.03
CA GLY A 288 -5.49 18.95 -17.70
C GLY A 288 -5.30 20.47 -17.70
N TYR A 289 -4.04 20.92 -17.62
CA TYR A 289 -3.71 22.36 -17.50
C TYR A 289 -4.10 23.18 -18.74
N LYS A 290 -4.15 22.55 -19.93
CA LYS A 290 -4.54 23.20 -21.19
C LYS A 290 -5.95 22.80 -21.62
N ASN A 291 -6.78 22.34 -20.66
CA ASN A 291 -8.10 21.73 -20.92
C ASN A 291 -8.04 20.52 -21.85
N GLU A 292 -6.90 19.84 -21.95
CA GLU A 292 -6.83 18.56 -22.65
C GLU A 292 -7.57 17.49 -21.85
N LEU A 293 -8.39 16.69 -22.53
CA LEU A 293 -9.12 15.61 -21.88
C LEU A 293 -8.19 14.45 -21.55
N LYS A 294 -8.26 13.97 -20.32
CA LYS A 294 -7.52 12.81 -19.80
C LYS A 294 -8.48 11.82 -19.18
N ILE A 295 -8.44 10.57 -19.62
CA ILE A 295 -9.21 9.49 -19.03
C ILE A 295 -8.58 9.12 -17.68
N GLY A 296 -9.36 9.22 -16.61
CA GLY A 296 -8.98 8.89 -15.24
C GLY A 296 -9.85 7.79 -14.64
N ASP A 297 -9.54 7.41 -13.39
CA ASP A 297 -10.28 6.43 -12.58
C ASP A 297 -10.58 5.08 -13.27
N PHE A 298 -9.63 4.57 -14.04
CA PHE A 298 -9.63 3.19 -14.55
C PHE A 298 -9.05 2.19 -13.54
N GLY A 299 -8.78 2.61 -12.30
CA GLY A 299 -8.05 1.85 -11.27
C GLY A 299 -8.80 0.67 -10.61
N LEU A 300 -9.82 0.13 -11.27
CA LEU A 300 -10.44 -1.18 -10.98
C LEU A 300 -10.72 -1.99 -12.26
N SER A 301 -10.14 -1.53 -13.37
CA SER A 301 -10.14 -2.22 -14.65
C SER A 301 -9.27 -3.46 -14.51
N VAL A 302 -9.90 -4.60 -14.26
CA VAL A 302 -9.23 -5.91 -14.21
C VAL A 302 -8.41 -6.08 -15.49
N ALA A 303 -7.10 -5.95 -15.35
CA ALA A 303 -6.16 -6.31 -16.40
C ALA A 303 -6.11 -7.84 -16.49
N GLY A 304 -6.80 -8.38 -17.49
CA GLY A 304 -6.72 -9.79 -17.88
C GLY A 304 -7.93 -10.67 -17.54
N GLU A 305 -8.43 -11.33 -18.59
CA GLU A 305 -9.31 -12.51 -18.64
C GLU A 305 -10.47 -12.60 -17.61
N GLY A 306 -11.61 -12.06 -18.01
CA GLY A 306 -12.91 -12.72 -17.84
C GLY A 306 -13.58 -12.69 -16.46
N LYS A 307 -12.91 -12.30 -15.37
CA LYS A 307 -13.58 -12.27 -14.06
C LYS A 307 -14.18 -10.90 -13.77
N TYR A 308 -15.50 -10.80 -13.90
CA TYR A 308 -16.30 -9.84 -13.15
C TYR A 308 -16.05 -10.14 -11.66
N ARG A 309 -15.19 -9.36 -10.99
CA ARG A 309 -15.21 -9.34 -9.53
C ARG A 309 -16.63 -8.95 -9.16
N SER A 310 -17.28 -9.79 -8.35
CA SER A 310 -18.67 -9.71 -7.93
C SER A 310 -19.01 -8.35 -7.31
N GLN A 311 -19.22 -7.35 -8.17
CA GLN A 311 -19.77 -6.06 -7.79
C GLN A 311 -21.26 -6.28 -7.57
N LYS A 312 -21.77 -5.84 -6.41
CA LYS A 312 -23.23 -5.78 -6.20
C LYS A 312 -23.82 -4.95 -7.34
N LEU A 313 -24.95 -5.39 -7.90
CA LEU A 313 -25.64 -4.71 -9.01
C LEU A 313 -25.83 -3.20 -8.74
N GLU A 314 -26.10 -2.85 -7.48
CA GLU A 314 -26.28 -1.47 -6.98
C GLU A 314 -25.07 -0.55 -7.16
N SER A 315 -23.87 -1.11 -7.36
CA SER A 315 -22.63 -0.35 -7.55
C SER A 315 -22.23 -0.17 -9.03
N LEU A 316 -22.99 -0.75 -9.95
CA LEU A 316 -22.69 -0.69 -11.38
C LEU A 316 -23.23 0.60 -12.01
N PRO A 317 -22.49 1.21 -12.96
CA PRO A 317 -22.93 2.41 -13.66
C PRO A 317 -23.92 2.04 -14.78
N VAL A 318 -25.10 1.51 -14.43
CA VAL A 318 -26.06 0.87 -15.36
C VAL A 318 -26.35 1.69 -16.61
N LYS A 319 -26.49 3.02 -16.50
CA LYS A 319 -26.75 3.92 -17.64
C LYS A 319 -25.58 4.07 -18.64
N TRP A 320 -24.39 3.62 -18.28
CA TRP A 320 -23.17 3.65 -19.10
C TRP A 320 -22.71 2.26 -19.54
N LEU A 321 -23.44 1.20 -19.17
CA LEU A 321 -23.08 -0.19 -19.48
C LEU A 321 -23.81 -0.68 -20.72
N ALA A 322 -23.11 -1.48 -21.54
CA ALA A 322 -23.71 -2.14 -22.70
C ALA A 322 -24.62 -3.30 -22.26
N PRO A 323 -25.72 -3.62 -22.98
CA PRO A 323 -26.71 -4.61 -22.53
C PRO A 323 -26.14 -6.01 -22.23
N GLU A 324 -25.16 -6.48 -22.98
CA GLU A 324 -24.49 -7.76 -22.79
C GLU A 324 -23.71 -7.83 -21.48
N THR A 325 -23.19 -6.69 -21.00
CA THR A 325 -22.46 -6.63 -19.72
C THR A 325 -23.40 -6.86 -18.53
N LEU A 326 -24.67 -6.44 -18.64
CA LEU A 326 -25.68 -6.66 -17.61
C LEU A 326 -26.17 -8.12 -17.60
N ARG A 327 -26.33 -8.75 -18.77
CA ARG A 327 -26.79 -10.15 -18.89
C ARG A 327 -25.81 -11.14 -18.24
N ASN A 328 -24.51 -10.88 -18.37
CA ASN A 328 -23.47 -11.75 -17.81
C ASN A 328 -23.35 -11.64 -16.29
N VAL A 329 -23.73 -10.49 -15.71
CA VAL A 329 -23.81 -10.29 -14.26
C VAL A 329 -24.96 -11.12 -13.69
N SER A 330 -26.13 -11.12 -14.33
CA SER A 330 -27.29 -11.94 -13.93
C SER A 330 -26.99 -13.44 -13.89
N ALA A 331 -26.22 -13.94 -14.86
CA ALA A 331 -25.85 -15.36 -14.93
C ALA A 331 -24.96 -15.82 -13.76
N HIS A 332 -24.17 -14.92 -13.15
CA HIS A 332 -23.36 -15.21 -11.96
C HIS A 332 -24.16 -15.12 -10.63
N PHE A 333 -25.31 -14.45 -10.64
CA PHE A 333 -26.20 -14.34 -9.47
C PHE A 333 -27.41 -15.29 -9.53
N GLY A 334 -27.67 -15.91 -10.69
CA GLY A 334 -28.77 -16.87 -10.90
C GLY A 334 -28.42 -18.34 -10.67
N SER A 335 -27.21 -18.65 -10.19
CA SER A 335 -26.76 -20.00 -9.84
C SER A 335 -26.57 -20.15 -8.32
N ASN A 336 -27.64 -19.90 -7.56
CA ASN A 336 -27.75 -20.28 -6.15
C ASN A 336 -28.96 -21.19 -5.97
#